data_AF-A0A0C2MS30-F1
#
_entry.id   AF-A0A0C2MS30-F1
#
_cell.length_a   1.000
_cell.length_b   1.000
_cell.length_c   1.000
_cell.angle_alpha   90.00
_cell.angle_beta   90.00
_cell.angle_gamma   90.00
#
_symmetry.space_group_name_H-M   'P 1'
#
loop_
_entity.id
_entity.type
_entity.pdbx_description
1 polymer ?
#
loop_
_entity_poly.entity_id
_entity_poly.type
_entity_poly.pdbx_seq_one_letter_code
_entity_poly.pdbx_strand_id
1 'polypeptide(L)'
;MDARQLASEGYFNQFIKTGARIEPAGCSLCMGNQARVRQGSSVISTSTRNFPNRLGTDANVFLASAELSAVTAMIGKMPTVEQYFWHMDKIKATRDDIYRYLNFDRLPEYQSTNDEKNIIKTFAG
;
A
#
# COMPACT_ATOMS: atom_id res chain seq x y z
N MET A 1 -2.94 10.05 4.28
CA MET A 1 -2.18 10.00 5.54
C MET A 1 -1.07 8.97 5.42
N ASP A 2 -1.38 7.75 4.97
CA ASP A 2 -0.41 6.67 4.74
C ASP A 2 0.75 7.07 3.82
N ALA A 3 0.45 7.66 2.66
CA ALA A 3 1.49 8.12 1.72
C ALA A 3 2.47 9.12 2.36
N ARG A 4 1.98 9.98 3.27
CA ARG A 4 2.82 10.95 3.99
C ARG A 4 3.70 10.24 5.02
N GLN A 5 3.13 9.33 5.81
CA GLN A 5 3.90 8.53 6.79
C GLN A 5 4.98 7.69 6.10
N LEU A 6 4.62 6.99 5.02
CA LEU A 6 5.56 6.16 4.26
C LEU A 6 6.66 6.99 3.60
N ALA A 7 6.35 8.23 3.19
CA ALA A 7 7.35 9.15 2.67
C ALA A 7 8.28 9.67 3.78
N SER A 8 7.77 10.04 4.95
CA SER A 8 8.58 10.52 6.08
C SER A 8 9.47 9.44 6.66
N GLU A 9 9.02 8.18 6.69
CA GLU A 9 9.80 7.01 7.11
C GLU A 9 10.77 6.52 6.01
N GLY A 10 10.72 7.09 4.81
CA GLY A 10 11.68 6.82 3.72
C GLY A 10 11.36 5.60 2.84
N TYR A 11 10.22 4.93 3.03
CA TYR A 11 9.81 3.77 2.22
C TYR A 11 9.62 4.11 0.74
N PHE A 12 9.16 5.32 0.42
CA PHE A 12 9.01 5.75 -0.98
C PHE A 12 10.34 5.70 -1.74
N ASN A 13 11.43 6.13 -1.10
CA ASN A 13 12.76 6.06 -1.70
C ASN A 13 13.21 4.61 -1.95
N GLN A 14 12.82 3.68 -1.08
CA GLN A 14 13.10 2.25 -1.28
C GLN A 14 12.33 1.71 -2.49
N PHE A 15 11.02 1.99 -2.61
CA PHE A 15 10.22 1.57 -3.77
C PHE A 15 10.71 2.16 -5.09
N ILE A 16 11.10 3.43 -5.10
CA ILE A 16 11.66 4.07 -6.30
C ILE A 16 12.95 3.38 -6.74
N LYS A 17 13.84 3.03 -5.80
CA LYS A 17 15.09 2.32 -6.09
C LYS A 17 14.86 0.93 -6.69
N THR A 18 13.76 0.26 -6.37
CA THR A 18 13.41 -1.04 -6.97
C THR A 18 12.73 -0.92 -8.34
N GLY A 19 12.48 0.31 -8.82
CA GLY A 19 11.73 0.56 -10.06
C GLY A 19 10.22 0.40 -9.92
N ALA A 20 9.69 0.40 -8.70
CA ALA A 20 8.25 0.34 -8.48
C ALA A 20 7.58 1.67 -8.87
N ARG A 21 6.37 1.58 -9.42
CA ARG A 21 5.53 2.74 -9.71
C ARG A 21 4.62 3.02 -8.52
N ILE A 22 4.70 4.24 -8.00
CA ILE A 22 3.84 4.71 -6.90
C ILE A 22 2.69 5.52 -7.50
N GLU A 23 1.46 5.09 -7.24
CA GLU A 23 0.25 5.78 -7.70
C GLU A 23 -0.29 6.72 -6.61
N PRO A 24 -0.97 7.82 -6.98
CA PRO A 24 -1.70 8.64 -6.02
C PRO A 24 -2.74 7.81 -5.25
N ALA A 25 -3.04 8.20 -4.01
CA ALA A 25 -4.00 7.50 -3.17
C ALA A 25 -5.38 7.42 -3.85
N GLY A 26 -5.87 6.20 -4.07
CA GLY A 26 -7.12 5.93 -4.77
C GLY A 26 -7.24 4.47 -5.21
N CYS A 27 -8.27 4.16 -6.00
CA CYS A 27 -8.54 2.78 -6.45
C CYS A 27 -7.50 2.25 -7.44
N SER A 28 -6.81 3.12 -8.19
CA SER A 28 -5.78 2.75 -9.17
C SER A 28 -6.24 1.57 -10.08
N LEU A 29 -5.43 0.52 -10.19
CA LEU A 29 -5.68 -0.68 -11.00
C LEU A 29 -6.86 -1.54 -10.51
N CYS A 30 -7.29 -1.40 -9.24
CA CYS A 30 -8.30 -2.28 -8.64
C CYS A 30 -9.66 -2.24 -9.39
N MET A 31 -10.02 -1.06 -9.90
CA MET A 31 -11.26 -0.89 -10.66
C MET A 31 -11.08 -1.15 -12.16
N GLY A 32 -9.88 -0.89 -12.71
CA GLY A 32 -9.57 -1.06 -14.13
C GLY A 32 -10.28 -0.08 -15.07
N ASN A 33 -10.79 1.04 -14.53
CA ASN A 33 -11.48 2.09 -15.30
C ASN A 33 -10.55 3.24 -15.75
N GLN A 34 -9.31 3.26 -15.28
CA GLN A 34 -8.29 4.26 -15.61
C GLN A 34 -7.04 3.54 -16.12
N ALA A 35 -6.05 3.35 -15.25
CA ALA A 35 -4.90 2.52 -15.53
C ALA A 35 -5.32 1.05 -15.68
N ARG A 36 -4.67 0.35 -16.60
CA ARG A 36 -4.85 -1.08 -16.84
C ARG A 36 -3.50 -1.75 -17.01
N VAL A 37 -3.44 -3.03 -16.66
CA VAL A 37 -2.25 -3.85 -16.91
C VAL A 37 -2.12 -4.17 -18.40
N ARG A 38 -0.92 -4.59 -18.81
CA ARG A 38 -0.67 -5.04 -20.18
C ARG A 38 -1.60 -6.19 -20.56
N GLN A 39 -2.10 -6.19 -21.79
CA GLN A 39 -2.93 -7.28 -22.31
C GLN A 39 -2.20 -8.63 -22.20
N GLY A 40 -2.94 -9.67 -21.82
CA GLY A 40 -2.42 -11.05 -21.72
C GLY A 40 -1.48 -11.28 -20.52
N SER A 41 -1.31 -10.30 -19.64
CA SER A 41 -0.36 -10.42 -18.52
C SER A 41 -0.88 -11.31 -17.40
N SER A 42 0.05 -11.99 -16.73
CA SER A 42 -0.20 -12.65 -15.45
C SER A 42 0.11 -11.67 -14.31
N VAL A 43 -0.83 -11.48 -13.40
CA VAL A 43 -0.77 -10.45 -12.35
C VAL A 43 -1.07 -11.07 -11.00
N ILE A 44 -0.23 -10.77 -10.01
CA ILE A 44 -0.58 -10.95 -8.60
C ILE A 44 -1.12 -9.61 -8.08
N SER A 45 -2.27 -9.62 -7.41
CA SER A 45 -2.95 -8.42 -6.94
C SER A 45 -3.42 -8.57 -5.50
N THR A 46 -3.28 -7.51 -4.71
CA THR A 46 -3.89 -7.37 -3.37
C THR A 46 -5.29 -6.73 -3.45
N SER A 47 -5.86 -6.62 -4.65
CA SER A 47 -7.23 -6.14 -4.85
C SER A 47 -8.26 -7.16 -4.35
N THR A 48 -9.54 -6.79 -4.43
CA THR A 48 -10.64 -7.63 -3.93
C THR A 48 -11.24 -8.56 -4.98
N ARG A 49 -10.91 -8.39 -6.26
CA ARG A 49 -11.59 -9.06 -7.39
C ARG A 49 -10.64 -9.34 -8.54
N ASN A 50 -10.80 -10.51 -9.16
CA ASN A 50 -10.01 -10.99 -10.29
C ASN A 50 -10.87 -11.47 -11.48
N PHE A 51 -12.08 -10.93 -11.66
CA PHE A 51 -12.95 -11.30 -12.77
C PHE A 51 -12.27 -11.04 -14.14
N PRO A 52 -12.60 -11.81 -15.19
CA PRO A 52 -12.06 -11.61 -16.53
C PRO A 52 -12.16 -10.15 -16.98
N ASN A 53 -11.09 -9.65 -17.60
CA ASN A 53 -10.98 -8.28 -18.10
C ASN A 53 -11.02 -7.16 -17.04
N ARG A 54 -11.02 -7.47 -15.74
CA ARG A 54 -11.09 -6.46 -14.67
C ARG A 54 -9.86 -5.55 -14.63
N LEU A 55 -8.66 -6.10 -14.39
CA LEU A 55 -7.43 -5.29 -14.30
C LEU A 55 -6.87 -4.95 -15.69
N GLY A 56 -7.16 -5.76 -16.70
CA GLY A 56 -6.65 -5.61 -18.07
C GLY A 56 -7.24 -6.66 -18.99
N THR A 57 -7.20 -6.40 -20.29
CA THR A 57 -7.72 -7.31 -21.31
C THR A 57 -6.94 -8.62 -21.30
N ASP A 58 -7.63 -9.76 -21.30
CA ASP A 58 -7.05 -11.10 -21.29
C ASP A 58 -6.02 -11.34 -20.16
N ALA A 59 -6.11 -10.57 -19.07
CA ALA A 59 -5.17 -10.69 -17.95
C ALA A 59 -5.55 -11.85 -17.02
N ASN A 60 -4.56 -12.64 -16.62
CA ASN A 60 -4.70 -13.71 -15.64
C ASN A 60 -4.35 -13.17 -14.25
N VAL A 61 -5.36 -12.92 -13.42
CA VAL A 61 -5.18 -12.24 -12.13
C VAL A 61 -5.35 -13.22 -10.96
N PHE A 62 -4.35 -13.25 -10.09
CA PHE A 62 -4.34 -14.03 -8.85
C PHE A 62 -4.42 -13.07 -7.65
N LEU A 63 -5.34 -13.35 -6.72
CA LEU A 63 -5.46 -12.59 -5.49
C LEU A 63 -4.53 -13.15 -4.42
N ALA A 64 -3.77 -12.28 -3.76
CA ALA A 64 -2.78 -12.66 -2.76
C ALA A 64 -2.61 -11.58 -1.68
N SER A 65 -1.94 -11.93 -0.58
CA SER A 65 -1.54 -10.96 0.43
C SER A 65 -0.44 -10.02 -0.08
N ALA A 66 -0.21 -8.92 0.64
CA ALA A 66 0.85 -7.96 0.30
C ALA A 66 2.24 -8.62 0.38
N GLU A 67 2.46 -9.48 1.36
CA GLU A 67 3.72 -10.19 1.55
C GLU A 67 4.01 -11.15 0.39
N LEU A 68 3.04 -11.99 0.01
CA LEU A 68 3.21 -12.91 -1.12
C LEU A 68 3.38 -12.16 -2.45
N SER A 69 2.68 -11.03 -2.61
CA SER A 69 2.83 -10.16 -3.78
C SER A 69 4.24 -9.57 -3.86
N ALA A 70 4.79 -9.08 -2.73
CA ALA A 70 6.16 -8.56 -2.66
C ALA A 70 7.21 -9.63 -2.97
N VAL A 71 7.05 -10.84 -2.41
CA VAL A 71 7.94 -11.98 -2.72
C VAL A 71 7.87 -12.36 -4.19
N THR A 72 6.66 -12.43 -4.75
CA THR A 72 6.47 -12.74 -6.18
C THR A 72 7.10 -11.66 -7.08
N ALA A 73 6.98 -10.38 -6.71
CA ALA A 73 7.58 -9.28 -7.46
C ALA A 73 9.12 -9.34 -7.46
N MET A 74 9.74 -9.79 -6.36
CA MET A 74 11.20 -9.98 -6.29
C MET A 74 11.68 -11.16 -7.15
N ILE A 75 10.91 -12.26 -7.20
CA ILE A 75 11.31 -13.50 -7.87
C ILE A 75 10.89 -13.51 -9.36
N GLY A 76 9.86 -12.76 -9.72
CA GLY A 76 9.30 -12.70 -11.08
C GLY A 76 8.39 -13.88 -11.45
N LYS A 77 8.07 -14.77 -10.50
CA LYS A 77 7.15 -15.90 -10.64
C LYS A 77 6.57 -16.29 -9.29
N MET A 78 5.49 -17.09 -9.30
CA MET A 78 4.89 -17.64 -8.09
C MET A 78 5.93 -18.47 -7.31
N PRO A 79 6.24 -18.13 -6.05
CA PRO A 79 7.25 -18.83 -5.26
C PRO A 79 6.77 -20.22 -4.82
N THR A 80 7.71 -21.10 -4.49
CA THR A 80 7.40 -22.28 -3.69
C THR A 80 7.10 -21.88 -2.24
N VAL A 81 6.53 -22.81 -1.47
CA VAL A 81 6.22 -22.60 -0.04
C VAL A 81 7.51 -22.30 0.73
N GLU A 82 8.58 -23.04 0.45
CA GLU A 82 9.89 -22.88 1.09
C GLU A 82 10.51 -21.53 0.75
N GLN A 83 10.43 -21.09 -0.51
CA GLN A 83 10.91 -19.78 -0.94
C GLN A 83 10.16 -18.67 -0.22
N TYR A 84 8.83 -18.77 -0.13
CA TYR A 84 8.01 -17.81 0.59
C TYR A 84 8.44 -17.70 2.06
N PHE A 85 8.51 -18.81 2.78
CA PHE A 85 8.88 -18.79 4.19
C PHE A 85 10.32 -18.31 4.42
N TRP A 86 11.25 -18.63 3.53
CA TRP A 86 12.62 -18.10 3.60
C TRP A 86 12.66 -16.57 3.54
N HIS A 87 11.82 -15.94 2.71
CA HIS A 87 11.71 -14.48 2.67
C HIS A 87 11.02 -13.94 3.93
N MET A 88 9.95 -14.59 4.40
CA MET A 88 9.21 -14.16 5.58
C MET A 88 10.02 -14.25 6.88
N ASP A 89 10.91 -15.23 6.99
CA ASP A 89 11.78 -15.39 8.16
C ASP A 89 12.69 -14.18 8.39
N LYS A 90 13.07 -13.47 7.32
CA LYS A 90 13.94 -12.29 7.40
C LYS A 90 13.31 -11.08 8.06
N ILE A 91 11.97 -11.02 8.08
CA ILE A 91 11.22 -9.90 8.65
C ILE A 91 10.57 -10.25 9.99
N LYS A 92 10.76 -11.48 10.51
CA LYS A 92 10.20 -11.91 11.79
C LYS A 92 10.65 -11.02 12.95
N ALA A 93 11.93 -10.67 13.01
CA ALA A 93 12.50 -9.89 14.10
C ALA A 93 12.01 -8.44 14.15
N THR A 94 11.51 -7.90 13.03
CA THR A 94 11.02 -6.52 12.92
C THR A 94 9.51 -6.46 12.75
N ARG A 95 8.80 -7.57 12.98
CA ARG A 95 7.35 -7.70 12.78
C ARG A 95 6.56 -6.61 13.53
N ASP A 96 6.89 -6.35 14.78
CA ASP A 96 6.17 -5.39 15.61
C ASP A 96 6.34 -3.94 15.12
N ASP A 97 7.45 -3.64 14.46
CA ASP A 97 7.67 -2.34 13.81
C ASP A 97 6.98 -2.25 12.45
N ILE A 98 6.96 -3.35 11.68
CA ILE A 98 6.33 -3.40 10.35
C ILE A 98 4.81 -3.21 10.44
N TYR A 99 4.15 -3.88 11.39
CA TYR A 99 2.69 -3.92 11.48
C TYR A 99 2.12 -2.89 12.46
N ARG A 100 2.73 -1.70 12.53
CA ARG A 100 2.18 -0.56 13.29
C ARG A 100 1.07 0.13 12.50
N TYR A 101 -0.08 0.33 13.15
CA TYR A 101 -1.15 1.15 12.59
C TYR A 101 -0.94 2.64 12.89
N LEU A 102 -1.45 3.49 12.00
CA LEU A 102 -1.55 4.92 12.23
C LEU A 102 -2.60 5.20 13.31
N ASN A 103 -2.14 5.67 14.47
CA ASN A 103 -2.99 6.11 15.57
C ASN A 103 -2.91 7.65 15.66
N PHE A 104 -3.87 8.35 15.02
CA PHE A 104 -3.84 9.81 14.87
C PHE A 104 -3.89 10.55 16.22
N ASP A 105 -4.50 9.94 17.24
CA ASP A 105 -4.50 10.42 18.62
C ASP A 105 -3.09 10.46 19.25
N ARG A 106 -2.12 9.73 18.69
CA ARG A 106 -0.74 9.63 19.19
C ARG A 106 0.26 10.37 18.31
N LEU A 107 -0.19 11.01 17.24
CA LEU A 107 0.67 11.72 16.30
C LEU A 107 0.55 13.23 16.54
N PRO A 108 1.62 13.91 17.04
CA PRO A 108 1.56 15.32 17.40
C PRO A 108 1.07 16.24 16.29
N GLU A 109 1.38 15.92 15.02
CA GLU A 109 0.95 16.71 13.86
C GLU A 109 -0.55 16.61 13.53
N TYR A 110 -1.27 15.66 14.14
CA TYR A 110 -2.70 15.44 13.97
C TYR A 110 -3.51 15.80 15.23
N GLN A 111 -2.85 16.13 16.33
CA GLN A 111 -3.50 16.67 17.51
C GLN A 111 -3.80 18.15 17.27
N SER A 112 -5.06 18.57 17.38
CA SER A 112 -5.42 19.99 17.35
C SER A 112 -4.74 20.69 18.53
N THR A 113 -4.11 21.85 18.28
CA THR A 113 -3.89 22.79 19.38
C THR A 113 -5.29 23.18 19.88
N ASN A 114 -5.51 23.14 21.18
CA ASN A 114 -6.80 23.40 21.85
C ASN A 114 -7.29 24.88 21.72
N ASP A 115 -7.12 25.52 20.55
CA ASP A 115 -7.43 26.93 20.31
C ASP A 115 -8.84 27.20 19.77
N GLU A 116 -9.73 26.19 19.71
CA GLU A 116 -11.14 26.41 19.33
C GLU A 116 -11.96 27.11 20.42
N LYS A 117 -11.43 27.30 21.64
CA LYS A 117 -12.16 28.02 22.72
C LYS A 117 -12.20 29.55 22.56
N ASN A 118 -11.47 30.14 21.62
CA ASN A 118 -11.40 31.60 21.44
C ASN A 118 -12.16 32.16 20.23
N ILE A 119 -12.74 31.33 19.36
CA ILE A 119 -13.36 31.82 18.12
C ILE A 119 -14.81 32.31 18.33
N ILE A 120 -15.50 31.83 19.37
CA ILE A 120 -16.91 32.17 19.62
C ILE A 120 -17.08 33.55 20.30
N LYS A 121 -16.02 34.16 20.85
CA LYS A 121 -16.13 35.46 21.56
C LYS A 121 -16.04 36.70 20.67
N THR A 122 -15.75 36.56 19.37
CA THR A 122 -15.41 37.72 18.51
C THR A 122 -16.57 38.23 17.64
N PHE A 123 -17.73 37.57 17.65
CA PHE A 123 -18.89 37.96 16.80
C PHE A 123 -20.14 38.38 17.57
N ALA A 124 -20.03 38.56 18.89
CA ALA A 124 -21.07 39.17 19.72
C ALA A 124 -20.58 40.52 20.25
N GLY A 125 -20.55 41.52 19.37
CA GLY A 125 -20.19 42.91 19.68
C GLY A 125 -20.81 43.84 18.63
#